data_AF-A0A963DAJ4-F1
#
_entry.id   AF-A0A963DAJ4-F1
#
_cell.length_a   1.000
_cell.length_b   1.000
_cell.length_c   1.000
_cell.angle_alpha   90.00
_cell.angle_beta   90.00
_cell.angle_gamma   90.00
#
_symmetry.space_group_name_H-M   'P 1'
#
loop_
_entity.id
_entity.type
_entity.pdbx_description
1 polymer ?
#
loop_
_entity_poly.entity_id
_entity_poly.type
_entity_poly.pdbx_seq_one_letter_code
_entity_poly.pdbx_strand_id
1 'polypeptide(L)'
;VDYSAMGDAVYLLAGVLATLLTLAVAWVYSHLRGHPRALQGIFVQASFRSNLAIIGIALAVSAYGEQGLVLAAMPVALLTALYNVLAVWVLNTTLGIGASVGALLSGIARNPLIIGISAGVGLALSGLPVPAFVQPLGEGLSTFFLPLMLLCIGGAMQLSKLRNTGLIAWEATAWRLCVGPLLAVLLALALGVRDEPLGVLFLLISSPVAAASFVM
;
A
#
# COMPACT_ATOMS: atom_id res chain seq x y z
N VAL A 1 3.06 -19.22 13.13
CA VAL A 1 4.01 -19.37 12.00
C VAL A 1 5.37 -18.97 12.52
N ASP A 2 6.33 -19.89 12.47
CA ASP A 2 7.70 -19.72 12.96
C ASP A 2 8.52 -19.04 11.86
N TYR A 3 8.69 -17.72 11.95
CA TYR A 3 9.34 -16.88 10.92
C TYR A 3 10.86 -16.76 11.13
N SER A 4 11.47 -17.73 11.82
CA SER A 4 12.91 -17.77 12.10
C SER A 4 13.76 -18.21 10.90
N ALA A 5 13.13 -18.63 9.80
CA ALA A 5 13.82 -19.01 8.58
C ALA A 5 14.27 -17.79 7.77
N MET A 6 15.54 -17.79 7.31
CA MET A 6 16.09 -16.72 6.46
C MET A 6 15.25 -16.43 5.21
N GLY A 7 14.49 -17.43 4.70
CA GLY A 7 13.63 -17.28 3.53
C GLY A 7 12.49 -16.27 3.71
N ASP A 8 11.88 -16.23 4.90
CA ASP A 8 10.77 -15.32 5.19
C ASP A 8 11.26 -13.87 5.33
N ALA A 9 12.46 -13.68 5.90
CA ALA A 9 13.09 -12.37 6.01
C ALA A 9 13.46 -11.81 4.63
N VAL A 10 14.01 -12.64 3.73
CA VAL A 10 14.34 -12.26 2.35
C VAL A 10 13.07 -11.90 1.56
N TYR A 11 12.00 -12.67 1.75
CA TYR A 11 10.70 -12.40 1.15
C TYR A 11 10.14 -11.03 1.53
N LEU A 12 10.12 -10.70 2.82
CA LEU A 12 9.67 -9.40 3.32
C LEU A 12 10.58 -8.26 2.86
N LEU A 13 11.90 -8.48 2.90
CA LEU A 13 12.89 -7.52 2.43
C LEU A 13 12.71 -7.22 0.94
N ALA A 14 12.42 -8.24 0.12
CA ALA A 14 12.13 -8.06 -1.29
C ALA A 14 10.94 -7.13 -1.53
N GLY A 15 9.85 -7.29 -0.77
CA GLY A 15 8.69 -6.38 -0.84
C GLY A 15 9.02 -4.94 -0.45
N VAL A 16 9.80 -4.74 0.61
CA VAL A 16 10.24 -3.41 1.06
C VAL A 16 11.13 -2.75 0.00
N LEU A 17 12.16 -3.45 -0.47
CA LEU A 17 13.08 -2.93 -1.48
C LEU A 17 12.38 -2.69 -2.81
N ALA A 18 11.43 -3.54 -3.21
CA ALA A 18 10.62 -3.35 -4.42
C ALA A 18 9.78 -2.08 -4.34
N THR A 19 9.19 -1.82 -3.17
CA THR A 19 8.43 -0.59 -2.90
C THR A 19 9.31 0.64 -3.01
N LEU A 20 10.47 0.63 -2.34
CA LEU A 20 11.42 1.75 -2.34
C LEU A 20 11.98 2.00 -3.75
N LEU A 21 12.29 0.93 -4.49
CA LEU A 21 12.73 1.00 -5.88
C LEU A 21 11.64 1.60 -6.77
N THR A 22 10.40 1.11 -6.66
CA THR A 22 9.27 1.64 -7.43
C THR A 22 9.05 3.12 -7.15
N LEU A 23 9.10 3.53 -5.88
CA LEU A 23 9.01 4.94 -5.47
C LEU A 23 10.13 5.77 -6.09
N ALA A 24 11.39 5.33 -5.97
CA ALA A 24 12.54 6.07 -6.47
C ALA A 24 12.48 6.23 -8.00
N VAL A 25 12.18 5.14 -8.72
CA VAL A 25 12.11 5.12 -10.18
C VAL A 25 10.92 5.96 -10.67
N ALA A 26 9.75 5.88 -10.00
CA ALA A 26 8.60 6.72 -10.31
C ALA A 26 8.87 8.20 -10.03
N TRP A 27 9.60 8.52 -8.96
CA TRP A 27 9.97 9.90 -8.62
C TRP A 27 10.87 10.51 -9.67
N VAL A 28 11.93 9.79 -10.05
CA VAL A 28 12.86 10.22 -11.11
C VAL A 28 12.12 10.36 -12.42
N TYR A 29 11.29 9.39 -12.80
CA TYR A 29 10.48 9.46 -14.03
C TYR A 29 9.58 10.70 -14.05
N SER A 30 8.83 10.93 -12.97
CA SER A 30 7.90 12.05 -12.85
C SER A 30 8.63 13.40 -12.93
N HIS A 31 9.83 13.48 -12.34
CA HIS A 31 10.69 14.66 -12.43
C HIS A 31 11.21 14.90 -13.86
N LEU A 32 11.71 13.85 -14.53
CA LEU A 32 12.23 13.92 -15.90
C LEU A 32 11.13 14.27 -16.92
N ARG A 33 9.90 13.81 -16.69
CA ARG A 33 8.72 14.15 -17.51
C ARG A 33 8.19 15.55 -17.24
N GLY A 34 8.72 16.26 -16.25
CA GLY A 34 8.31 17.64 -15.93
C GLY A 34 6.89 17.74 -15.39
N HIS A 35 6.41 16.73 -14.65
CA HIS A 35 5.08 16.79 -14.05
C HIS A 35 4.97 17.98 -13.07
N PRO A 36 3.83 18.70 -13.04
CA PRO A 36 3.61 19.76 -12.05
C PRO A 36 3.79 19.21 -10.64
N ARG A 37 4.44 19.95 -9.73
CA ARG A 37 4.77 19.47 -8.38
C ARG A 37 3.59 18.88 -7.62
N ALA A 38 2.42 19.52 -7.68
CA ALA A 38 1.23 19.03 -7.02
C ALA A 38 0.78 17.65 -7.54
N LEU A 39 0.98 17.37 -8.84
CA LEU A 39 0.65 16.09 -9.47
C LEU A 39 1.78 15.06 -9.35
N GLN A 40 3.02 15.51 -9.19
CA GLN A 40 4.18 14.64 -9.00
C GLN A 40 3.99 13.74 -7.77
N GLY A 41 3.59 14.30 -6.62
CA GLY A 41 3.37 13.53 -5.40
C GLY A 41 2.25 12.50 -5.54
N ILE A 42 1.14 12.91 -6.15
CA ILE A 42 -0.01 12.05 -6.41
C ILE A 42 0.40 10.89 -7.33
N PHE A 43 1.14 11.18 -8.41
CA PHE A 43 1.66 10.16 -9.33
C PHE A 43 2.58 9.16 -8.62
N VAL A 44 3.56 9.65 -7.84
CA VAL A 44 4.50 8.77 -7.14
C VAL A 44 3.77 7.93 -6.11
N GLN A 45 2.87 8.52 -5.30
CA GLN A 45 2.03 7.75 -4.37
C GLN A 45 1.23 6.67 -5.07
N ALA A 46 0.60 7.01 -6.20
CA ALA A 46 -0.19 6.10 -7.00
C ALA A 46 0.64 4.97 -7.63
N SER A 47 1.96 5.09 -7.73
CA SER A 47 2.84 4.06 -8.28
C SER A 47 3.20 2.94 -7.29
N PHE A 48 3.31 3.21 -5.97
CA PHE A 48 3.73 2.20 -4.97
C PHE A 48 2.62 1.78 -3.99
N ARG A 49 1.71 2.66 -3.57
CA ARG A 49 0.58 2.38 -2.66
C ARG A 49 -0.55 1.44 -3.18
N SER A 50 -0.32 0.13 -3.16
CA SER A 50 -1.28 -0.90 -3.63
C SER A 50 -2.42 -1.17 -2.63
N ASN A 51 -3.55 -1.67 -3.11
CA ASN A 51 -4.69 -2.12 -2.30
C ASN A 51 -4.47 -3.54 -1.75
N LEU A 52 -3.45 -3.69 -0.91
CA LEU A 52 -2.95 -4.97 -0.40
C LEU A 52 -4.01 -5.76 0.35
N ALA A 53 -4.63 -5.15 1.37
CA ALA A 53 -5.50 -5.85 2.31
C ALA A 53 -6.85 -6.29 1.71
N ILE A 54 -7.33 -5.58 0.69
CA ILE A 54 -8.64 -5.87 0.09
C ILE A 54 -8.46 -6.68 -1.19
N ILE A 55 -7.85 -6.08 -2.22
CA ILE A 55 -7.73 -6.72 -3.53
C ILE A 55 -6.54 -7.68 -3.55
N GLY A 56 -5.41 -7.30 -2.96
CA GLY A 56 -4.22 -8.14 -2.92
C GLY A 56 -4.46 -9.48 -2.22
N ILE A 57 -5.05 -9.47 -1.02
CA ILE A 57 -5.42 -10.70 -0.29
C ILE A 57 -6.44 -11.52 -1.09
N ALA A 58 -7.48 -10.89 -1.65
CA ALA A 58 -8.47 -11.61 -2.44
C ALA A 58 -7.85 -12.31 -3.66
N LEU A 59 -6.92 -11.65 -4.35
CA LEU A 59 -6.17 -12.25 -5.46
C LEU A 59 -5.28 -13.40 -4.98
N ALA A 60 -4.55 -13.23 -3.88
CA ALA A 60 -3.69 -14.26 -3.31
C ALA A 60 -4.48 -15.51 -2.89
N VAL A 61 -5.63 -15.33 -2.23
CA VAL A 61 -6.54 -16.42 -1.85
C VAL A 61 -7.14 -17.10 -3.07
N SER A 62 -7.55 -16.32 -4.07
CA SER A 62 -8.12 -16.87 -5.30
C SER A 62 -7.10 -17.71 -6.09
N ALA A 63 -5.81 -17.38 -6.03
CA ALA A 63 -4.76 -18.07 -6.76
C ALA A 63 -4.13 -19.25 -5.99
N TYR A 64 -3.94 -19.09 -4.67
CA TYR A 64 -3.16 -20.01 -3.84
C TYR A 64 -3.91 -20.51 -2.59
N GLY A 65 -5.21 -20.25 -2.46
CA GLY A 65 -6.03 -20.72 -1.35
C GLY A 65 -5.55 -20.21 0.02
N GLU A 66 -5.61 -21.07 1.05
CA GLU A 66 -5.17 -20.72 2.40
C GLU A 66 -3.67 -20.37 2.47
N GLN A 67 -2.83 -21.02 1.67
CA GLN A 67 -1.40 -20.70 1.62
C GLN A 67 -1.17 -19.26 1.15
N GLY A 68 -1.95 -18.80 0.17
CA GLY A 68 -1.95 -17.41 -0.28
C GLY A 68 -2.28 -16.42 0.83
N LEU A 69 -3.26 -16.74 1.68
CA LEU A 69 -3.63 -15.92 2.84
C LEU A 69 -2.49 -15.84 3.86
N VAL A 70 -1.88 -16.98 4.19
CA VAL A 70 -0.78 -17.06 5.15
C VAL A 70 0.43 -16.26 4.66
N LEU A 71 0.81 -16.42 3.39
CA LEU A 71 1.93 -15.71 2.78
C LEU A 71 1.65 -14.20 2.66
N ALA A 72 0.40 -13.80 2.45
CA ALA A 72 0.03 -12.39 2.33
C ALA A 72 -0.02 -11.64 3.67
N ALA A 73 -0.27 -12.33 4.79
CA ALA A 73 -0.55 -11.69 6.07
C ALA A 73 0.56 -10.73 6.54
N MET A 74 1.81 -11.19 6.56
CA MET A 74 2.96 -10.38 7.01
C MET A 74 3.31 -9.24 6.04
N PRO A 75 3.45 -9.47 4.73
CA PRO A 75 3.64 -8.39 3.76
C PRO A 75 2.54 -7.33 3.83
N VAL A 76 1.27 -7.72 3.96
CA VAL A 76 0.17 -6.77 4.08
C VAL A 76 0.37 -5.88 5.30
N ALA A 77 0.67 -6.45 6.48
CA ALA A 77 0.90 -5.68 7.69
C ALA A 77 2.10 -4.71 7.54
N LEU A 78 3.25 -5.22 7.10
CA LEU A 78 4.48 -4.46 6.96
C LEU A 78 4.39 -3.38 5.88
N LEU A 79 3.97 -3.75 4.67
CA LEU A 79 3.89 -2.83 3.54
C LEU A 79 2.77 -1.81 3.72
N THR A 80 1.67 -2.14 4.39
CA THR A 80 0.63 -1.14 4.70
C THR A 80 1.18 -0.04 5.61
N ALA A 81 1.94 -0.40 6.66
CA ALA A 81 2.60 0.58 7.51
C ALA A 81 3.62 1.42 6.73
N LEU A 82 4.48 0.77 5.94
CA LEU A 82 5.46 1.44 5.08
C LEU A 82 4.78 2.41 4.10
N TYR A 83 3.71 1.98 3.42
CA TYR A 83 2.99 2.77 2.44
C TYR A 83 2.37 4.03 3.06
N ASN A 84 1.91 3.96 4.32
CA ASN A 84 1.40 5.13 5.02
C ASN A 84 2.49 6.15 5.31
N VAL A 85 3.65 5.71 5.80
CA VAL A 85 4.79 6.58 6.07
C VAL A 85 5.29 7.23 4.77
N LEU A 86 5.51 6.44 3.72
CA LEU A 86 5.99 6.92 2.44
C LEU A 86 4.99 7.87 1.75
N ALA A 87 3.69 7.59 1.81
CA ALA A 87 2.67 8.45 1.23
C ALA A 87 2.65 9.83 1.88
N VAL A 88 2.65 9.89 3.22
CA VAL A 88 2.71 11.15 3.98
C VAL A 88 3.99 11.92 3.65
N TRP A 89 5.13 11.23 3.52
CA TRP A 89 6.39 11.87 3.14
C TRP A 89 6.36 12.44 1.71
N VAL A 90 5.91 11.65 0.72
CA VAL A 90 5.80 12.07 -0.69
C VAL A 90 4.84 13.26 -0.86
N LEU A 91 3.66 13.22 -0.22
CA LEU A 91 2.67 14.29 -0.35
C LEU A 91 3.13 15.58 0.33
N ASN A 92 3.67 15.51 1.55
CA ASN A 92 4.17 16.71 2.25
C ASN A 92 5.31 17.39 1.49
N THR A 93 6.23 16.62 0.92
CA THR A 93 7.38 17.16 0.18
C THR A 93 6.97 17.83 -1.13
N THR A 94 5.94 17.33 -1.81
CA THR A 94 5.53 17.83 -3.13
C THR A 94 4.47 18.93 -3.07
N LEU A 95 3.58 18.90 -2.08
CA LEU A 95 2.52 19.91 -1.90
C LEU A 95 3.00 21.18 -1.18
N GLY A 96 4.28 21.26 -0.79
CA GLY A 96 4.85 22.49 -0.24
C GLY A 96 4.34 22.85 1.14
N ILE A 97 3.75 21.90 1.87
CA ILE A 97 3.55 22.02 3.31
C ILE A 97 4.96 22.02 3.89
N GLY A 98 5.47 23.21 4.26
CA GLY A 98 6.83 23.42 4.77
C GLY A 98 7.07 22.56 6.01
N ALA A 99 7.42 21.30 5.79
CA ALA A 99 7.50 20.33 6.85
C ALA A 99 8.96 20.29 7.30
N SER A 100 9.24 20.98 8.40
CA SER A 100 10.36 20.58 9.24
C SER A 100 10.24 19.07 9.53
N VAL A 101 11.35 18.39 9.76
CA VAL A 101 11.34 16.96 10.13
C VAL A 101 10.35 16.69 11.27
N GLY A 102 10.20 17.64 12.20
CA GLY A 102 9.20 17.60 13.27
C GLY A 102 7.74 17.63 12.81
N ALA A 103 7.39 18.43 11.79
CA ALA A 103 6.04 18.45 11.23
C ALA A 103 5.71 17.13 10.50
N LEU A 104 6.70 16.53 9.84
CA LEU A 104 6.54 15.25 9.16
C LEU A 104 6.35 14.09 10.17
N LEU A 105 7.17 14.06 11.22
CA LEU A 105 7.03 13.11 12.33
C LEU A 105 5.70 13.28 13.06
N SER A 106 5.26 14.51 13.29
CA SER A 106 3.95 14.81 13.87
C SER A 106 2.80 14.34 12.97
N GLY A 107 2.89 14.55 11.65
CA GLY A 107 1.91 14.08 10.68
C GLY A 107 1.80 12.56 10.63
N ILE A 108 2.93 11.85 10.74
CA ILE A 108 2.96 10.39 10.87
C ILE A 108 2.33 9.96 12.20
N ALA A 109 2.74 10.55 13.32
CA ALA A 109 2.25 10.17 14.64
C ALA A 109 0.75 10.42 14.83
N ARG A 110 0.20 11.46 14.19
CA ARG A 110 -1.24 11.79 14.23
C ARG A 110 -2.07 11.03 13.20
N ASN A 111 -1.46 10.19 12.37
CA ASN A 111 -2.19 9.44 11.34
C ASN A 111 -3.09 8.38 12.00
N PRO A 112 -4.43 8.44 11.85
CA PRO A 112 -5.35 7.50 12.51
C PRO A 112 -5.07 6.03 12.19
N LEU A 113 -4.57 5.72 10.98
CA LEU A 113 -4.20 4.34 10.61
C LEU A 113 -2.98 3.86 11.40
N ILE A 114 -1.98 4.72 11.58
CA ILE A 114 -0.76 4.38 12.33
C ILE A 114 -1.08 4.20 13.80
N ILE A 115 -1.91 5.08 14.37
CA ILE A 115 -2.40 4.96 15.75
C ILE A 115 -3.17 3.65 15.93
N GLY A 116 -4.09 3.33 15.02
CA GLY A 116 -4.89 2.11 15.07
C GLY A 116 -4.04 0.83 15.01
N ILE A 117 -3.11 0.75 14.05
CA ILE A 117 -2.19 -0.40 13.92
C ILE A 117 -1.31 -0.52 15.18
N SER A 118 -0.76 0.59 15.67
CA SER A 118 0.11 0.58 16.85
C SER A 118 -0.64 0.15 18.12
N ALA A 119 -1.89 0.61 18.29
CA ALA A 119 -2.75 0.17 19.40
C ALA A 119 -3.08 -1.32 19.30
N GLY A 120 -3.39 -1.82 18.11
CA GLY A 120 -3.65 -3.24 17.87
C GLY A 120 -2.44 -4.12 18.19
N VAL A 121 -1.25 -3.72 17.72
CA VAL A 121 0.02 -4.40 18.05
C VAL A 121 0.30 -4.33 19.55
N GLY A 122 0.12 -3.17 20.18
CA GLY A 122 0.31 -3.00 21.63
C GLY A 122 -0.60 -3.91 22.45
N LEU A 123 -1.88 -4.02 22.06
CA LEU A 123 -2.83 -4.94 22.70
C LEU A 123 -2.40 -6.40 22.53
N ALA A 124 -2.00 -6.80 21.32
CA ALA A 124 -1.52 -8.16 21.04
C ALA A 124 -0.28 -8.52 21.90
N LEU A 125 0.66 -7.59 22.05
CA LEU A 125 1.87 -7.78 22.87
C LEU A 125 1.60 -7.78 24.38
N SER A 126 0.55 -7.09 24.83
CA SER A 126 0.18 -7.03 26.24
C SER A 126 -0.37 -8.34 26.80
N GLY A 127 -0.81 -9.26 25.93
CA GLY A 127 -1.47 -10.51 26.33
C GLY A 127 -2.84 -10.31 27.00
N LEU A 128 -3.36 -9.07 27.04
CA LEU A 128 -4.68 -8.78 27.58
C LEU A 128 -5.76 -9.45 26.73
N PRO A 129 -6.81 -10.01 27.35
CA PRO A 129 -7.92 -10.59 26.61
C PRO A 129 -8.61 -9.48 25.80
N VAL A 130 -8.73 -9.69 24.50
CA VAL A 130 -9.49 -8.80 23.63
C VAL A 130 -10.96 -8.90 24.03
N PRO A 131 -11.66 -7.77 24.30
CA PRO A 131 -13.08 -7.81 24.65
C PRO A 131 -13.90 -8.51 23.57
N ALA A 132 -14.84 -9.37 23.97
CA ALA A 132 -15.60 -10.24 23.07
C ALA A 132 -16.37 -9.48 21.96
N PHE A 133 -16.67 -8.19 22.16
CA PHE A 133 -17.36 -7.37 21.17
C PHE A 133 -16.45 -6.85 20.05
N VAL A 134 -15.12 -6.83 20.23
CA VAL A 134 -14.18 -6.24 19.26
C VAL A 134 -14.16 -7.03 17.95
N GLN A 135 -14.17 -8.36 18.03
CA GLN A 135 -14.13 -9.21 16.84
C GLN A 135 -15.40 -9.09 15.98
N PRO A 136 -16.63 -9.24 16.53
CA PRO A 136 -17.86 -9.00 15.78
C PRO A 136 -17.97 -7.59 15.19
N LEU A 137 -17.56 -6.56 15.95
CA LEU A 137 -17.54 -5.18 15.44
C LEU A 137 -16.54 -5.02 14.29
N GLY A 138 -15.34 -5.58 14.42
CA GLY A 138 -14.31 -5.54 13.39
C GLY A 138 -14.76 -6.23 12.10
N GLU A 139 -15.33 -7.43 12.22
CA GLU A 139 -15.89 -8.18 11.08
C GLU A 139 -17.02 -7.40 10.40
N GLY A 140 -17.96 -6.86 11.18
CA GLY A 140 -19.04 -6.02 10.67
C GLY A 140 -18.52 -4.79 9.92
N LEU A 141 -17.61 -4.01 10.52
CA LEU A 141 -17.03 -2.83 9.90
C LEU A 141 -16.26 -3.18 8.62
N SER A 142 -15.46 -4.27 8.64
CA SER A 142 -14.66 -4.69 7.49
C SER A 142 -15.52 -5.08 6.28
N THR A 143 -16.67 -5.73 6.53
CA THR A 143 -17.61 -6.17 5.49
C THR A 143 -18.22 -4.98 4.74
N PHE A 144 -18.58 -3.91 5.46
CA PHE A 144 -19.22 -2.73 4.85
C PHE A 144 -18.22 -1.66 4.38
N PHE A 145 -16.97 -1.72 4.83
CA PHE A 145 -15.95 -0.71 4.54
C PHE A 145 -15.75 -0.48 3.04
N LEU A 146 -15.52 -1.56 2.27
CA LEU A 146 -15.27 -1.45 0.84
C LEU A 146 -16.49 -0.90 0.06
N PRO A 147 -17.72 -1.43 0.22
CA PRO A 147 -18.91 -0.87 -0.42
C PRO A 147 -19.13 0.62 -0.12
N LEU A 148 -19.02 1.02 1.16
CA LEU A 148 -19.21 2.42 1.56
C LEU A 148 -18.12 3.32 0.98
N MET A 149 -16.87 2.87 0.98
CA MET A 149 -15.76 3.62 0.38
C MET A 149 -15.95 3.82 -1.12
N LEU A 150 -16.36 2.78 -1.86
CA LEU A 150 -16.65 2.89 -3.29
C LEU A 150 -17.84 3.81 -3.57
N LEU A 151 -18.89 3.77 -2.73
CA LEU A 151 -20.01 4.70 -2.82
C LEU A 151 -19.57 6.15 -2.60
N CYS A 152 -18.74 6.42 -1.58
CA CYS A 152 -18.21 7.75 -1.30
C CYS A 152 -17.31 8.27 -2.43
N ILE A 153 -16.42 7.43 -2.97
CA ILE A 153 -15.57 7.78 -4.12
C ILE A 153 -16.46 8.10 -5.32
N GLY A 154 -17.44 7.23 -5.63
CA GLY A 154 -18.38 7.45 -6.72
C GLY A 154 -19.21 8.73 -6.57
N GLY A 155 -19.65 9.06 -5.35
CA GLY A 155 -20.40 10.28 -5.05
C GLY A 155 -19.57 11.56 -5.12
N ALA A 156 -18.27 11.49 -4.81
CA ALA A 156 -17.35 12.62 -4.91
C ALA A 156 -16.78 12.82 -6.34
N MET A 157 -16.92 11.82 -7.21
CA MET A 157 -16.40 11.86 -8.58
C MET A 157 -17.21 12.80 -9.47
N GLN A 158 -16.51 13.74 -10.11
CA GLN A 158 -17.07 14.57 -11.18
C GLN A 158 -16.81 13.91 -12.54
N LEU A 159 -17.84 13.31 -13.15
CA LEU A 159 -17.73 12.57 -14.42
C LEU A 159 -17.14 13.43 -15.57
N SER A 160 -17.37 14.74 -15.55
CA SER A 160 -16.77 15.69 -16.50
C SER A 160 -15.25 15.74 -16.41
N LYS A 161 -14.67 15.65 -15.21
CA LYS A 161 -13.22 15.60 -14.98
C LYS A 161 -12.63 14.23 -15.32
N LEU A 162 -13.38 13.16 -15.14
CA LEU A 162 -12.97 11.81 -15.55
C LEU A 162 -12.80 11.67 -17.06
N ARG A 163 -13.68 12.27 -17.86
CA ARG A 163 -13.58 12.24 -19.33
C ARG A 163 -12.36 13.00 -19.86
N ASN A 164 -11.87 13.96 -19.09
CA ASN A 164 -10.65 14.71 -19.36
C ASN A 164 -9.48 14.23 -18.48
N THR A 165 -9.41 12.93 -18.19
CA THR A 165 -8.29 12.36 -17.45
C THR A 165 -7.00 12.62 -18.23
N GLY A 166 -6.13 13.46 -17.67
CA GLY A 166 -4.86 13.82 -18.29
C GLY A 166 -3.92 12.63 -18.42
N LEU A 167 -2.90 12.76 -19.29
CA LEU A 167 -1.89 11.72 -19.56
C LEU A 167 -1.27 11.12 -18.28
N ILE A 168 -1.09 11.93 -17.23
CA ILE A 168 -0.51 11.50 -15.95
C ILE A 168 -1.34 10.38 -15.29
N ALA A 169 -2.66 10.35 -15.46
CA ALA A 169 -3.50 9.28 -14.91
C ALA A 169 -3.23 7.95 -15.61
N TRP A 170 -3.15 7.95 -16.95
CA TRP A 170 -2.79 6.77 -17.73
C TRP A 170 -1.39 6.27 -17.41
N GLU A 171 -0.43 7.19 -17.26
CA GLU A 171 0.91 6.84 -16.83
C GLU A 171 0.89 6.23 -15.43
N ALA A 172 0.19 6.82 -14.46
CA ALA A 172 0.08 6.26 -13.12
C ALA A 172 -0.51 4.84 -13.13
N THR A 173 -1.53 4.60 -13.97
CA THR A 173 -2.11 3.26 -14.16
C THR A 173 -1.12 2.27 -14.76
N ALA A 174 -0.38 2.66 -15.81
CA ALA A 174 0.64 1.80 -16.42
C ALA A 174 1.78 1.50 -15.42
N TRP A 175 2.17 2.49 -14.63
CA TRP A 175 3.16 2.32 -13.58
C TRP A 175 2.68 1.36 -12.50
N ARG A 176 1.42 1.50 -12.09
CA ARG A 176 0.83 0.62 -11.08
C ARG A 176 0.71 -0.83 -11.55
N LEU A 177 0.16 -1.04 -12.74
CA LEU A 177 -0.25 -2.38 -13.18
C LEU A 177 0.84 -3.12 -13.94
N CYS A 178 1.81 -2.41 -14.52
CA CYS A 178 2.87 -3.01 -15.32
C CYS A 178 4.26 -2.75 -14.71
N VAL A 179 4.66 -1.49 -14.54
CA VAL A 179 6.04 -1.15 -14.16
C VAL A 179 6.37 -1.60 -12.73
N GLY A 180 5.54 -1.27 -11.76
CA GLY A 180 5.73 -1.63 -10.35
C GLY A 180 5.82 -3.15 -10.14
N PRO A 181 4.87 -3.95 -10.63
CA PRO A 181 4.93 -5.41 -10.54
C PRO A 181 6.14 -6.00 -11.26
N LEU A 182 6.52 -5.46 -12.43
CA LEU A 182 7.72 -5.89 -13.14
C LEU A 182 8.99 -5.65 -12.32
N LEU A 183 9.16 -4.43 -11.79
CA LEU A 183 10.28 -4.08 -10.92
C LEU A 183 10.32 -4.99 -9.68
N ALA A 184 9.17 -5.23 -9.06
CA ALA A 184 9.06 -6.06 -7.88
C ALA A 184 9.43 -7.52 -8.15
N VAL A 185 8.92 -8.11 -9.24
CA VAL A 185 9.22 -9.49 -9.62
C VAL A 185 10.69 -9.66 -9.96
N LEU A 186 11.26 -8.75 -10.76
CA LEU A 186 12.69 -8.82 -11.12
C LEU A 186 13.59 -8.73 -9.89
N LEU A 187 13.27 -7.82 -8.95
CA LEU A 187 14.02 -7.67 -7.72
C LEU A 187 13.87 -8.88 -6.79
N ALA A 188 12.65 -9.37 -6.59
CA ALA A 188 12.39 -10.55 -5.78
C ALA A 188 13.09 -11.79 -6.36
N LEU A 189 13.09 -11.93 -7.69
CA LEU A 189 13.85 -12.97 -8.37
C LEU A 189 15.37 -12.82 -8.15
N ALA A 190 15.92 -11.61 -8.22
CA ALA A 190 17.33 -11.35 -7.95
C ALA A 190 17.73 -11.69 -6.50
N LEU A 191 16.81 -11.49 -5.55
CA LEU A 191 17.01 -11.82 -4.12
C LEU A 191 16.78 -13.30 -3.79
N GLY A 192 16.40 -14.12 -4.76
CA GLY A 192 16.19 -15.56 -4.57
C GLY A 192 14.77 -15.96 -4.14
N VAL A 193 13.80 -15.04 -4.13
CA VAL A 193 12.39 -15.37 -3.88
C VAL A 193 11.83 -16.14 -5.07
N ARG A 194 11.22 -17.30 -4.85
CA ARG A 194 10.69 -18.20 -5.88
C ARG A 194 9.29 -18.68 -5.50
N ASP A 195 8.66 -19.41 -6.42
CA ASP A 195 7.43 -20.17 -6.22
C ASP A 195 6.25 -19.33 -5.68
N GLU A 196 5.45 -19.89 -4.78
CA GLU A 196 4.24 -19.25 -4.23
C GLU A 196 4.52 -17.89 -3.57
N PRO A 197 5.58 -17.70 -2.74
CA PRO A 197 5.90 -16.38 -2.20
C PRO A 197 6.06 -15.30 -3.29
N LEU A 198 6.76 -15.62 -4.38
CA LEU A 198 6.93 -14.69 -5.50
C LEU A 198 5.58 -14.33 -6.14
N GLY A 199 4.74 -15.34 -6.38
CA GLY A 199 3.41 -15.16 -6.94
C GLY A 199 2.50 -14.31 -6.05
N VAL A 200 2.49 -14.58 -4.74
CA VAL A 200 1.72 -13.79 -3.77
C VAL A 200 2.23 -12.35 -3.72
N LEU A 201 3.55 -12.12 -3.69
CA LEU A 201 4.11 -10.76 -3.72
C LEU A 201 3.72 -10.00 -4.98
N PHE A 202 3.76 -10.67 -6.13
CA PHE A 202 3.31 -10.12 -7.40
C PHE A 202 1.84 -9.68 -7.32
N LEU A 203 0.94 -10.57 -6.87
CA LEU A 203 -0.50 -10.28 -6.77
C LEU A 203 -0.81 -9.14 -5.80
N LEU A 204 -0.08 -9.08 -4.68
CA LEU A 204 -0.18 -8.00 -3.72
C LEU A 204 0.20 -6.65 -4.36
N ILE A 205 1.35 -6.59 -5.04
CA ILE A 205 1.88 -5.34 -5.61
C ILE A 205 1.09 -4.90 -6.84
N SER A 206 0.61 -5.84 -7.66
CA SER A 206 -0.19 -5.60 -8.86
C SER A 206 -1.64 -5.19 -8.60
N SER A 207 -2.09 -5.23 -7.34
CA SER A 207 -3.41 -4.73 -6.97
C SER A 207 -3.54 -3.22 -7.28
N PRO A 208 -4.74 -2.73 -7.61
CA PRO A 208 -4.95 -1.31 -7.94
C PRO A 208 -4.57 -0.39 -6.77
N VAL A 209 -4.50 0.92 -7.03
CA VAL A 209 -4.17 1.91 -6.00
C VAL A 209 -5.14 1.78 -4.82
N ALA A 210 -4.61 1.82 -3.59
CA ALA A 210 -5.42 1.74 -2.39
C ALA A 210 -6.46 2.87 -2.36
N ALA A 211 -7.72 2.53 -2.13
CA ALA A 211 -8.81 3.51 -2.11
C ALA A 211 -8.67 4.53 -0.96
N ALA A 212 -7.96 4.18 0.13
CA ALA A 212 -7.55 5.12 1.18
C ALA A 212 -6.65 6.27 0.68
N SER A 213 -6.06 6.15 -0.52
CA SER A 213 -5.27 7.21 -1.14
C SER A 213 -6.10 8.41 -1.58
N PHE A 214 -7.42 8.28 -1.69
CA PHE A 214 -8.32 9.37 -2.08
C PHE A 214 -8.50 10.42 -0.99
N VAL A 215 -8.41 10.02 0.28
CA VAL A 215 -8.66 10.89 1.45
C VAL A 215 -7.37 11.58 1.94
N MET A 216 -6.20 11.07 1.55
CA MET A 216 -4.87 11.60 1.91
C MET A 216 -4.48 12.76 1.00
#